data_AF-A0AB38QUK0-F1
#
_entry.id   AF-A0AB38QUK0-F1
#
_cell.length_a   1.000
_cell.length_b   1.000
_cell.length_c   1.000
_cell.angle_alpha   90.00
_cell.angle_beta   90.00
_cell.angle_gamma   90.00
#
_symmetry.space_group_name_H-M   'P 1'
#
loop_
_entity.id
_entity.type
_entity.pdbx_description
1 polymer ?
#
loop_
_entity_poly.entity_id
_entity_poly.type
_entity_poly.pdbx_seq_one_letter_code
_entity_poly.pdbx_strand_id
1 'polypeptide(L)'
;MQRIYELEDHTKLCAEMSSIMSLLHEGIVNDPQNLYLLASDTEEGEKISRILKAYFQPMFRHVHTFSIENLNGEKTELFRDEGLRNLVKVIVQIVRVVPGREEECVINATGGYKAQISFAGLIGQVLKIPVYYLFEGFASVISLPEMPVFFDYKIWLKHFQLFRDLYQLGVISTKLLPERTDLSALKGA
;
A
#
# COMPACT_ATOMS: atom_id res chain seq x y z
N MET A 1 26.54 7.54 6.80
CA MET A 1 26.12 7.90 5.44
C MET A 1 27.23 7.68 4.43
N GLN A 2 28.42 8.31 4.57
CA GLN A 2 29.57 8.11 3.67
C GLN A 2 29.97 6.63 3.52
N ARG A 3 30.02 5.89 4.64
CA ARG A 3 30.24 4.43 4.67
C ARG A 3 29.22 3.56 3.95
N ILE A 4 27.97 4.01 3.79
CA ILE A 4 26.98 3.19 3.06
C ILE A 4 27.40 3.18 1.60
N TYR A 5 27.63 4.36 1.00
CA TYR A 5 28.07 4.53 -0.40
C TYR A 5 29.44 3.93 -0.76
N GLU A 6 30.23 3.53 0.24
CA GLU A 6 31.55 2.88 0.08
C GLU A 6 31.47 1.34 -0.05
N LEU A 7 30.31 0.73 0.21
CA LEU A 7 30.07 -0.70 -0.02
C LEU A 7 30.03 -1.03 -1.53
N GLU A 8 30.68 -2.11 -1.94
CA GLU A 8 30.91 -2.44 -3.36
C GLU A 8 29.63 -2.76 -4.16
N ASP A 9 28.50 -3.06 -3.50
CA ASP A 9 27.23 -3.36 -4.17
C ASP A 9 26.02 -2.96 -3.30
N HIS A 10 25.66 -1.67 -3.29
CA HIS A 10 24.52 -1.13 -2.53
C HIS A 10 23.19 -1.79 -2.88
N THR A 11 23.10 -2.36 -4.07
CA THR A 11 21.86 -2.96 -4.59
C THR A 11 21.52 -4.29 -3.95
N LYS A 12 22.34 -4.83 -3.04
CA LYS A 12 22.08 -6.09 -2.31
C LYS A 12 21.94 -5.94 -0.79
N LEU A 13 21.87 -4.71 -0.28
CA LEU A 13 21.78 -4.45 1.16
C LEU A 13 20.44 -4.86 1.76
N CYS A 14 19.34 -4.51 1.11
CA CYS A 14 18.00 -4.94 1.50
C CYS A 14 17.02 -4.87 0.31
N ALA A 15 15.91 -5.60 0.42
CA ALA A 15 14.94 -5.74 -0.66
C ALA A 15 14.32 -4.40 -1.10
N GLU A 16 14.10 -3.45 -0.18
CA GLU A 16 13.61 -2.11 -0.50
C GLU A 16 14.62 -1.32 -1.35
N MET A 17 15.91 -1.38 -1.00
CA MET A 17 16.97 -0.76 -1.79
C MET A 17 17.08 -1.37 -3.18
N SER A 18 17.15 -2.70 -3.25
CA SER A 18 17.24 -3.44 -4.51
C SER A 18 16.07 -3.13 -5.45
N SER A 19 14.84 -3.23 -4.94
CA SER A 19 13.63 -3.07 -5.76
C SER A 19 13.43 -1.64 -6.25
N ILE A 20 13.69 -0.62 -5.42
CA ILE A 20 13.60 0.79 -5.86
C ILE A 20 14.71 1.12 -6.86
N MET A 21 15.93 0.63 -6.66
CA MET A 21 17.01 0.81 -7.63
C MET A 21 16.69 0.14 -8.97
N SER A 22 16.07 -1.05 -8.95
CA SER A 22 15.60 -1.73 -10.16
C SER A 22 14.56 -0.89 -10.91
N LEU A 23 13.57 -0.33 -10.20
CA LEU A 23 12.55 0.56 -10.78
C LEU A 23 13.16 1.79 -11.47
N LEU A 24 14.19 2.38 -10.87
CA LEU A 24 14.91 3.51 -11.45
C LEU A 24 15.75 3.08 -12.67
N HIS A 25 16.51 1.99 -12.54
CA HIS A 25 17.42 1.51 -13.59
C HIS A 25 16.67 1.05 -14.85
N GLU A 26 15.51 0.41 -14.67
CA GLU A 26 14.66 -0.05 -15.78
C GLU A 26 13.83 1.07 -16.42
N GLY A 27 13.90 2.30 -15.90
CA GLY A 27 13.12 3.41 -16.42
C GLY A 27 11.62 3.25 -16.19
N ILE A 28 11.22 2.47 -15.18
CA ILE A 28 9.82 2.42 -14.71
C ILE A 28 9.49 3.74 -14.00
N VAL A 29 10.45 4.26 -13.23
CA VAL A 29 10.43 5.61 -12.67
C VAL A 29 11.49 6.45 -13.38
N ASN A 30 11.09 7.20 -14.41
CA ASN A 30 12.00 8.00 -15.24
C ASN A 30 12.30 9.40 -14.68
N ASP A 31 11.37 10.00 -13.93
CA ASP A 31 11.52 11.31 -13.29
C ASP A 31 11.22 11.20 -11.79
N PRO A 32 12.23 10.88 -10.95
CA PRO A 32 12.02 10.55 -9.54
C PRO A 32 11.69 11.79 -8.69
N GLN A 33 10.44 12.23 -8.76
CA GLN A 33 9.96 13.38 -8.00
C GLN A 33 9.71 13.04 -6.52
N ASN A 34 8.86 12.05 -6.24
CA ASN A 34 8.47 11.72 -4.87
C ASN A 34 8.64 10.22 -4.61
N LEU A 35 9.30 9.88 -3.50
CA LEU A 35 9.30 8.54 -2.91
C LEU A 35 8.51 8.58 -1.61
N TYR A 36 7.51 7.70 -1.48
CA TYR A 36 6.69 7.57 -0.28
C TYR A 36 7.00 6.26 0.43
N LEU A 37 7.68 6.34 1.57
CA LEU A 37 8.00 5.19 2.43
C LEU A 37 6.92 5.05 3.51
N LEU A 38 6.21 3.93 3.52
CA LEU A 38 5.16 3.62 4.48
C LEU A 38 5.68 2.55 5.44
N ALA A 39 5.80 2.86 6.72
CA ALA A 39 6.32 1.94 7.74
C ALA A 39 5.33 1.74 8.87
N SER A 40 5.46 0.63 9.60
CA SER A 40 4.71 0.41 10.83
C SER A 40 5.08 1.44 11.89
N ASP A 41 4.14 1.73 12.79
CA ASP A 41 4.27 2.56 13.98
C ASP A 41 5.10 1.89 15.10
N THR A 42 6.27 1.39 14.74
CA THR A 42 7.22 0.74 15.64
C THR A 42 8.55 1.48 15.65
N GLU A 43 9.31 1.32 16.73
CA GLU A 43 10.65 1.93 16.84
C GLU A 43 11.55 1.50 15.67
N GLU A 44 11.48 0.23 15.27
CA GLU A 44 12.24 -0.29 14.14
C GLU A 44 11.72 0.22 12.79
N GLY A 45 10.40 0.34 12.61
CA GLY A 45 9.81 0.96 11.42
C GLY A 45 10.29 2.41 11.24
N GLU A 46 10.37 3.17 12.33
CA GLU A 46 10.87 4.54 12.32
C GLU A 46 12.36 4.61 11.99
N LYS A 47 13.18 3.76 12.63
CA LYS A 47 14.63 3.69 12.38
C LYS A 47 14.93 3.35 10.92
N ILE A 48 14.30 2.31 10.38
CA ILE A 48 14.50 1.86 9.00
C ILE A 48 14.04 2.95 8.02
N SER A 49 12.87 3.57 8.24
CA SER A 49 12.37 4.66 7.41
C SER A 49 13.35 5.83 7.32
N ARG A 50 14.00 6.16 8.44
CA ARG A 50 14.99 7.24 8.50
C ARG A 50 16.25 6.91 7.69
N ILE A 51 16.70 5.65 7.77
CA ILE A 51 17.85 5.16 6.99
C ILE A 51 17.53 5.18 5.49
N LEU A 52 16.39 4.61 5.10
CA LEU A 52 15.96 4.59 3.70
C LEU A 52 15.74 6.01 3.15
N LYS A 53 15.13 6.90 3.95
CA LYS A 53 14.98 8.31 3.58
C LYS A 53 16.32 8.98 3.29
N ALA A 54 17.30 8.79 4.16
CA ALA A 54 18.63 9.36 3.98
C ALA A 54 19.36 8.76 2.77
N TYR A 55 19.16 7.46 2.49
CA TYR A 55 19.74 6.78 1.34
C TYR A 55 19.15 7.28 0.01
N PHE A 56 17.83 7.44 -0.10
CA PHE A 56 17.17 7.83 -1.34
C PHE A 56 17.07 9.34 -1.57
N GLN A 57 17.39 10.16 -0.57
CA GLN A 57 17.37 11.62 -0.66
C GLN A 57 18.16 12.20 -1.85
N PRO A 58 19.32 11.66 -2.24
CA PRO A 58 20.04 12.14 -3.42
C PRO A 58 19.43 11.70 -4.76
N MET A 59 18.55 10.70 -4.75
CA MET A 59 17.99 10.08 -5.96
C MET A 59 16.59 10.58 -6.29
N PHE A 60 15.84 11.04 -5.29
CA PHE A 60 14.49 11.59 -5.44
C PHE A 60 14.45 13.05 -5.00
N ARG A 61 13.67 13.90 -5.67
CA ARG A 61 13.49 15.31 -5.26
C ARG A 61 12.93 15.42 -3.84
N HIS A 62 11.99 14.55 -3.49
CA HIS A 62 11.40 14.48 -2.16
C HIS A 62 11.25 13.02 -1.71
N VAL A 63 11.67 12.73 -0.47
CA VAL A 63 11.44 11.44 0.17
C VAL A 63 10.60 11.65 1.44
N HIS A 64 9.38 11.12 1.40
CA HIS A 64 8.39 11.23 2.46
C HIS A 64 8.33 9.92 3.24
N THR A 65 8.14 10.02 4.54
CA THR A 65 8.01 8.87 5.45
C THR A 65 6.71 9.00 6.21
N PHE A 66 5.88 7.98 6.15
CA PHE A 66 4.62 7.90 6.88
C PHE A 66 4.65 6.70 7.83
N SER A 67 4.34 6.96 9.09
CA SER A 67 4.08 5.92 10.08
C SER A 67 2.62 5.51 9.98
N ILE A 68 2.36 4.22 9.81
CA ILE A 68 1.01 3.65 9.71
C ILE A 68 0.65 3.05 11.06
N GLU A 69 -0.29 3.70 11.73
CA GLU A 69 -0.82 3.28 13.03
C GLU A 69 -1.43 1.87 12.96
N ASN A 70 -1.12 1.07 13.98
CA ASN A 70 -1.58 -0.31 14.15
C ASN A 70 -1.14 -1.27 13.05
N LEU A 71 -0.14 -0.91 12.23
CA LEU A 71 0.39 -1.78 11.17
C LEU A 71 1.53 -2.70 11.67
N ASN A 72 1.53 -3.05 12.95
CA ASN A 72 2.52 -3.94 13.58
C ASN A 72 1.95 -5.34 13.85
N GLY A 73 2.77 -6.36 13.68
CA GLY A 73 2.34 -7.77 13.83
C GLY A 73 2.22 -8.26 15.27
N GLU A 74 2.62 -7.45 16.27
CA GLU A 74 2.57 -7.83 17.68
C GLU A 74 1.13 -7.93 18.20
N LYS A 75 0.24 -7.08 17.67
CA LYS A 75 -1.20 -7.07 18.00
C LYS A 75 -2.02 -7.42 16.76
N THR A 76 -2.12 -8.73 16.47
CA THR A 76 -2.78 -9.26 15.27
C THR A 76 -4.20 -8.73 15.02
N GLU A 77 -4.99 -8.54 16.07
CA GLU A 77 -6.36 -8.00 15.95
C GLU A 77 -6.35 -6.55 15.43
N LEU A 78 -5.52 -5.68 16.00
CA LEU A 78 -5.39 -4.29 15.55
C LEU A 78 -4.79 -4.21 14.15
N PHE A 79 -3.81 -5.07 13.84
CA PHE A 79 -3.25 -5.19 12.49
C PHE A 79 -4.34 -5.48 11.44
N ARG A 80 -5.20 -6.46 11.72
CA ARG A 80 -6.27 -6.90 10.82
C ARG A 80 -7.36 -5.84 10.69
N ASP A 81 -7.84 -5.31 11.82
CA ASP A 81 -9.08 -4.52 11.87
C ASP A 81 -8.83 -3.03 11.55
N GLU A 82 -7.63 -2.54 11.89
CA GLU A 82 -7.24 -1.13 11.77
C GLU A 82 -6.01 -0.89 10.90
N GLY A 83 -4.92 -1.62 11.14
CA GLY A 83 -3.62 -1.39 10.47
C GLY A 83 -3.70 -1.46 8.95
N LEU A 84 -4.23 -2.56 8.41
CA LEU A 84 -4.42 -2.72 6.95
C LEU A 84 -5.34 -1.64 6.37
N ARG A 85 -6.37 -1.23 7.12
CA ARG A 85 -7.26 -0.14 6.72
C ARG A 85 -6.53 1.20 6.68
N ASN A 86 -5.68 1.47 7.67
CA ASN A 86 -4.88 2.69 7.74
C ASN A 86 -3.85 2.76 6.60
N LEU A 87 -3.24 1.63 6.25
CA LEU A 87 -2.37 1.52 5.07
C LEU A 87 -3.13 1.94 3.79
N VAL A 88 -4.32 1.38 3.56
CA VAL A 88 -5.17 1.75 2.42
C VAL A 88 -5.49 3.24 2.40
N LYS A 89 -5.89 3.81 3.55
CA LYS A 89 -6.22 5.24 3.66
C LYS A 89 -5.03 6.12 3.25
N VAL A 90 -3.83 5.82 3.74
CA VAL A 90 -2.63 6.61 3.45
C VAL A 90 -2.26 6.51 1.97
N ILE A 91 -2.30 5.32 1.37
CA ILE A 91 -2.06 5.15 -0.08
C ILE A 91 -3.04 6.00 -0.89
N VAL A 92 -4.35 5.93 -0.58
CA VAL A 92 -5.37 6.73 -1.28
C VAL A 92 -5.16 8.23 -1.08
N GLN A 93 -4.73 8.67 0.11
CA GLN A 93 -4.42 10.07 0.37
C GLN A 93 -3.22 10.56 -0.44
N ILE A 94 -2.16 9.75 -0.56
CA ILE A 94 -0.98 10.06 -1.38
C ILE A 94 -1.38 10.20 -2.85
N VAL A 95 -2.10 9.23 -3.39
CA VAL A 95 -2.54 9.24 -4.80
C VAL A 95 -3.36 10.50 -5.11
N ARG A 96 -4.19 10.97 -4.17
CA ARG A 96 -5.02 12.18 -4.37
C ARG A 96 -4.21 13.49 -4.44
N VAL A 97 -3.02 13.54 -3.86
CA VAL A 97 -2.19 14.77 -3.84
C VAL A 97 -1.13 14.79 -4.93
N VAL A 98 -0.88 13.66 -5.60
CA VAL A 98 -0.04 13.60 -6.80
C VAL A 98 -0.79 14.25 -7.98
N PRO A 99 -0.17 15.17 -8.75
CA PRO A 99 -0.85 15.89 -9.84
C PRO A 99 -1.56 15.00 -10.87
N GLY A 100 -0.86 13.98 -11.41
CA GLY A 100 -1.43 13.00 -12.34
C GLY A 100 -2.13 11.81 -11.66
N ARG A 101 -2.33 11.89 -10.33
CA ARG A 101 -3.03 10.87 -9.53
C ARG A 101 -2.48 9.45 -9.78
N GLU A 102 -3.35 8.48 -10.04
CA GLU A 102 -3.00 7.09 -10.31
C GLU A 102 -2.08 6.91 -11.53
N GLU A 103 -2.18 7.75 -12.56
CA GLU A 103 -1.42 7.62 -13.81
C GLU A 103 0.08 7.94 -13.62
N GLU A 104 0.41 8.73 -12.61
CA GLU A 104 1.80 9.09 -12.24
C GLU A 104 2.30 8.31 -11.01
N CYS A 105 1.54 7.31 -10.56
CA CYS A 105 1.90 6.48 -9.41
C CYS A 105 2.42 5.11 -9.83
N VAL A 106 3.33 4.57 -9.02
CA VAL A 106 3.74 3.16 -9.05
C VAL A 106 3.74 2.65 -7.61
N ILE A 107 3.24 1.43 -7.39
CA ILE A 107 3.32 0.76 -6.09
C ILE A 107 4.44 -0.27 -6.14
N ASN A 108 5.43 -0.13 -5.26
CA ASN A 108 6.41 -1.19 -4.99
C ASN A 108 5.92 -2.05 -3.81
N ALA A 109 5.48 -3.27 -4.11
CA ALA A 109 4.95 -4.21 -3.12
C ALA A 109 6.00 -5.24 -2.66
N THR A 110 7.30 -4.96 -2.78
CA THR A 110 8.38 -5.89 -2.40
C THR A 110 8.51 -6.06 -0.89
N GLY A 111 8.47 -4.96 -0.14
CA GLY A 111 8.67 -4.95 1.31
C GLY A 111 7.39 -5.21 2.11
N GLY A 112 7.57 -5.62 3.38
CA GLY A 112 6.48 -5.81 4.33
C GLY A 112 5.94 -7.25 4.44
N TYR A 113 4.89 -7.43 5.25
CA TYR A 113 4.23 -8.72 5.42
C TYR A 113 3.38 -9.09 4.21
N LYS A 114 3.22 -10.39 3.95
CA LYS A 114 2.40 -10.91 2.84
C LYS A 114 0.99 -10.31 2.79
N ALA A 115 0.36 -10.04 3.93
CA ALA A 115 -0.94 -9.38 3.99
C ALA A 115 -0.88 -7.93 3.46
N GLN A 116 0.16 -7.16 3.82
CA GLN A 116 0.35 -5.79 3.33
C GLN A 116 0.58 -5.80 1.81
N ILE A 117 1.42 -6.72 1.33
CA ILE A 117 1.71 -6.91 -0.10
C ILE A 117 0.43 -7.23 -0.89
N SER A 118 -0.38 -8.17 -0.38
CA SER A 118 -1.68 -8.51 -0.99
C SER A 118 -2.63 -7.31 -1.05
N PHE A 119 -2.69 -6.50 0.01
CA PHE A 119 -3.52 -5.28 0.02
C PHE A 119 -2.98 -4.22 -0.94
N ALA A 120 -1.66 -4.04 -1.05
CA ALA A 120 -1.05 -3.13 -2.02
C ALA A 120 -1.39 -3.55 -3.47
N GLY A 121 -1.31 -4.85 -3.77
CA GLY A 121 -1.76 -5.42 -5.04
C GLY A 121 -3.24 -5.17 -5.35
N LEU A 122 -4.12 -5.39 -4.35
CA LEU A 122 -5.55 -5.12 -4.48
C LEU A 122 -5.85 -3.64 -4.73
N ILE A 123 -5.20 -2.74 -3.99
CA ILE A 123 -5.36 -1.29 -4.18
C ILE A 123 -4.89 -0.90 -5.59
N GLY A 124 -3.75 -1.42 -6.04
CA GLY A 124 -3.27 -1.18 -7.41
C GLY A 124 -4.28 -1.63 -8.46
N GLN A 125 -4.86 -2.82 -8.31
CA GLN A 125 -5.93 -3.32 -9.20
C GLN A 125 -7.17 -2.41 -9.20
N VAL A 126 -7.60 -1.92 -8.03
CA VAL A 126 -8.81 -1.09 -7.88
C VAL A 126 -8.58 0.32 -8.42
N LEU A 127 -7.43 0.92 -8.14
CA LEU A 127 -7.09 2.29 -8.54
C LEU A 127 -6.41 2.37 -9.91
N LYS A 128 -6.16 1.22 -10.56
CA LYS A 128 -5.40 1.14 -11.82
C LYS A 128 -4.00 1.72 -11.73
N ILE A 129 -3.35 1.47 -10.59
CA ILE A 129 -1.95 1.83 -10.35
C ILE A 129 -1.09 0.58 -10.62
N PRO A 130 -0.06 0.66 -11.47
CA PRO A 130 0.84 -0.46 -11.70
C PRO A 130 1.57 -0.86 -10.42
N VAL A 131 1.64 -2.17 -10.17
CA VAL A 131 2.26 -2.74 -8.97
C VAL A 131 3.45 -3.58 -9.37
N TYR A 132 4.60 -3.34 -8.74
CA TYR A 132 5.83 -4.07 -8.98
C TYR A 132 6.29 -4.82 -7.74
N TYR A 133 6.93 -5.96 -7.97
CA TYR A 133 7.46 -6.83 -6.93
C TYR A 133 8.83 -7.36 -7.35
N LEU A 134 9.81 -7.34 -6.45
CA LEU A 134 11.08 -8.05 -6.65
C LEU A 134 11.01 -9.41 -5.95
N PHE A 135 11.02 -10.48 -6.74
CA PHE A 135 11.06 -11.83 -6.21
C PHE A 135 12.49 -12.22 -5.80
N GLU A 136 12.64 -12.98 -4.72
CA GLU A 136 13.95 -13.41 -4.23
C GLU A 136 14.66 -14.27 -5.29
N GLY A 137 15.89 -13.87 -5.67
CA GLY A 137 16.66 -14.52 -6.73
C GLY A 137 16.40 -13.99 -8.14
N PHE A 138 15.48 -13.03 -8.33
CA PHE A 138 15.31 -12.34 -9.61
C PHE A 138 16.30 -11.18 -9.72
N ALA A 139 16.77 -10.90 -10.94
CA ALA A 139 17.69 -9.80 -11.20
C ALA A 139 16.99 -8.43 -11.22
N SER A 140 15.68 -8.42 -11.45
CA SER A 140 14.90 -7.22 -11.74
C SER A 140 13.49 -7.32 -11.15
N VAL A 141 12.83 -6.17 -10.98
CA VAL A 141 11.42 -6.14 -10.59
C VAL A 141 10.55 -6.71 -11.70
N ILE A 142 9.40 -7.26 -11.31
CA ILE A 142 8.35 -7.69 -12.25
C ILE A 142 7.08 -6.88 -11.98
N SER A 143 6.34 -6.56 -13.04
CA SER A 143 4.98 -6.05 -12.90
C SER A 143 4.08 -7.19 -12.46
N LEU A 144 3.31 -6.97 -11.40
CA LEU A 144 2.21 -7.87 -11.06
C LEU A 144 1.12 -7.70 -12.13
N PRO A 145 0.63 -8.81 -12.72
CA PRO A 145 -0.36 -8.74 -13.78
C PRO A 145 -1.70 -8.23 -13.23
N GLU A 146 -2.39 -7.41 -14.03
CA GLU A 146 -3.78 -7.09 -13.74
C GLU A 146 -4.62 -8.37 -13.77
N MET A 147 -5.36 -8.60 -12.69
CA MET A 147 -6.27 -9.74 -12.64
C MET A 147 -7.54 -9.41 -13.46
N PRO A 148 -8.18 -10.39 -14.12
CA PRO A 148 -9.43 -10.21 -14.85
C PRO A 148 -10.64 -10.08 -13.90
N VAL A 149 -10.47 -9.28 -12.84
CA VAL A 149 -11.48 -8.95 -11.84
C VAL A 149 -11.57 -7.43 -11.73
N PHE A 150 -12.79 -6.94 -11.64
CA PHE A 150 -13.09 -5.52 -11.53
C PHE A 150 -13.96 -5.31 -10.29
N PHE A 151 -13.71 -4.22 -9.59
CA PHE A 151 -14.53 -3.82 -8.46
C PHE A 151 -15.86 -3.24 -8.96
N ASP A 152 -16.97 -3.97 -8.79
CA ASP A 152 -18.29 -3.51 -9.23
C ASP A 152 -18.81 -2.34 -8.38
N TYR A 153 -18.39 -1.13 -8.77
CA TYR A 153 -18.80 0.11 -8.14
C TYR A 153 -20.31 0.35 -8.20
N LYS A 154 -21.06 -0.32 -9.09
CA LYS A 154 -22.52 -0.17 -9.19
C LYS A 154 -23.19 -0.68 -7.92
N ILE A 155 -22.68 -1.76 -7.33
CA ILE A 155 -23.16 -2.28 -6.05
C ILE A 155 -22.92 -1.25 -4.95
N TRP A 156 -21.72 -0.69 -4.90
CA TRP A 156 -21.38 0.30 -3.89
C TRP A 156 -22.23 1.57 -4.02
N LEU A 157 -22.39 2.11 -5.24
CA LEU A 157 -23.21 3.30 -5.49
C LEU A 157 -24.68 3.05 -5.17
N LYS A 158 -25.24 1.91 -5.60
CA LYS A 158 -26.63 1.52 -5.32
C LYS A 158 -26.92 1.48 -3.81
N HIS A 159 -25.92 1.12 -3.01
CA HIS A 159 -26.02 0.98 -1.57
C HIS A 159 -25.18 2.01 -0.80
N PHE A 160 -24.84 3.16 -1.42
CA PHE A 160 -23.90 4.11 -0.85
C PHE A 160 -24.35 4.60 0.53
N GLN A 161 -25.62 4.96 0.66
CA GLN A 161 -26.19 5.44 1.92
C GLN A 161 -26.05 4.40 3.03
N LEU A 162 -26.37 3.14 2.70
CA LEU A 162 -26.27 2.01 3.61
C LEU A 162 -24.84 1.81 4.11
N PHE A 163 -23.87 1.77 3.18
CA PHE A 163 -22.46 1.60 3.52
C PHE A 163 -21.89 2.78 4.31
N ARG A 164 -22.31 4.01 3.96
CA ARG A 164 -21.92 5.22 4.69
C ARG A 164 -22.42 5.19 6.13
N ASP A 165 -23.68 4.80 6.34
CA ASP A 165 -24.29 4.77 7.67
C ASP A 165 -23.68 3.65 8.51
N LEU A 166 -23.46 2.46 7.92
CA LEU A 166 -22.68 1.37 8.55
C LEU A 166 -21.29 1.85 8.97
N TYR A 167 -20.60 2.58 8.10
CA TYR A 167 -19.26 3.08 8.38
C TYR A 167 -19.24 4.12 9.52
N GLN A 168 -20.22 5.04 9.55
CA GLN A 168 -20.28 6.10 10.55
C GLN A 168 -20.79 5.63 11.91
N LEU A 169 -21.78 4.73 11.92
CA LEU A 169 -22.46 4.30 13.14
C LEU A 169 -21.87 3.01 13.71
N GLY A 170 -21.09 2.25 12.93
CA GLY A 170 -20.58 0.92 13.27
C GLY A 170 -21.65 -0.18 13.25
N VAL A 171 -22.92 0.20 13.45
CA VAL A 171 -24.10 -0.66 13.44
C VAL A 171 -25.27 0.05 12.76
N ILE A 172 -26.15 -0.70 12.13
CA ILE A 172 -27.42 -0.17 11.59
C ILE A 172 -28.58 -1.07 11.96
N SER A 173 -29.79 -0.51 11.98
CA SER A 173 -30.99 -1.34 12.08
C SER A 173 -31.22 -2.13 10.80
N THR A 174 -31.53 -3.41 10.93
CA THR A 174 -31.97 -4.27 9.81
C THR A 174 -33.21 -3.75 9.11
N LYS A 175 -33.98 -2.85 9.75
CA LYS A 175 -35.14 -2.16 9.16
C LYS A 175 -34.77 -1.21 8.02
N LEU A 176 -33.50 -0.79 7.93
CA LEU A 176 -32.99 0.09 6.87
C LEU A 176 -32.48 -0.70 5.66
N LEU A 177 -32.48 -2.03 5.72
CA LEU A 177 -32.07 -2.88 4.61
C LEU A 177 -33.20 -2.95 3.57
N PRO A 178 -32.87 -3.07 2.27
CA PRO A 178 -33.86 -3.34 1.23
C PRO A 178 -34.71 -4.56 1.61
N GLU A 179 -36.02 -4.52 1.38
CA GLU A 179 -36.98 -5.57 1.79
C GLU A 179 -36.63 -6.98 1.31
N ARG A 180 -35.81 -7.11 0.26
CA ARG A 180 -35.34 -8.39 -0.31
C ARG A 180 -33.94 -8.82 0.16
N THR A 181 -33.40 -8.20 1.20
CA THR A 181 -32.10 -8.60 1.73
C THR A 181 -32.27 -9.91 2.50
N ASP A 182 -31.73 -10.99 1.97
CA ASP A 182 -31.73 -12.27 2.66
C ASP A 182 -30.78 -12.20 3.87
N LEU A 183 -31.36 -12.19 5.07
CA LEU A 183 -30.64 -12.18 6.34
C LEU A 183 -30.54 -13.57 6.97
N SER A 184 -30.97 -14.62 6.28
CA SER A 184 -30.88 -16.00 6.79
C SER A 184 -29.43 -16.38 7.12
N ALA A 185 -28.46 -15.91 6.33
CA ALA A 185 -27.03 -16.11 6.55
C ALA A 185 -26.47 -15.42 7.82
N LEU A 186 -27.16 -14.42 8.38
CA LEU A 186 -26.78 -13.73 9.62
C LEU A 186 -27.43 -14.35 10.87
N LYS A 187 -28.36 -15.29 10.70
CA LYS A 187 -29.11 -15.91 11.80
C LYS A 187 -28.40 -17.10 12.45
N GLY A 188 -27.14 -17.41 12.09
CA GLY A 188 -26.41 -18.49 12.72
C GLY A 188 -24.92 -18.57 12.36
N ALA A 189 -24.09 -18.13 13.31
CA ALA A 189 -23.10 -18.98 13.98
C ALA A 189 -23.35 -18.86 15.50
#